data_AF-A0A959YYY4-F1
#
_entry.id   AF-A0A959YYY4-F1
#
_cell.length_a   1.000
_cell.length_b   1.000
_cell.length_c   1.000
_cell.angle_alpha   90.00
_cell.angle_beta   90.00
_cell.angle_gamma   90.00
#
_symmetry.space_group_name_H-M   'P 1'
#
loop_
_entity.id
_entity.type
_entity.pdbx_description
1 polymer ?
#
loop_
_entity_poly.entity_id
_entity_poly.type
_entity_poly.pdbx_seq_one_letter_code
_entity_poly.pdbx_strand_id
1 'polypeptide(L)' 'GTLFTQLPNGTFRKASSQPWSSHADREDLGALFFDADGDGDPDLFVASGSNEVDLTP' A
#
# COMPACT_ATOMS: atom_id res chain seq x y z
N GLY A 1 -0.46 4.15 -7.41
CA GLY A 1 -0.99 4.86 -6.22
C GLY A 1 -0.12 6.05 -5.84
N THR A 2 -0.45 6.72 -4.72
CA THR A 2 0.43 7.69 -4.05
C THR A 2 0.19 7.62 -2.54
N LEU A 3 1.25 7.51 -1.74
CA LEU A 3 1.15 7.47 -0.28
C LEU A 3 1.21 8.88 0.32
N PHE A 4 0.27 9.15 1.21
CA PHE A 4 0.24 10.34 2.06
C PHE A 4 0.19 9.93 3.53
N THR A 5 1.02 10.55 4.35
CA THR A 5 1.03 10.37 5.81
C THR A 5 0.32 11.54 6.48
N GLN A 6 -0.57 11.26 7.41
CA GLN A 6 -1.26 12.28 8.20
C GLN A 6 -0.29 12.98 9.16
N LEU A 7 -0.47 14.30 9.33
CA LEU A 7 0.22 15.12 10.30
C LEU A 7 -0.71 15.48 11.48
N PRO A 8 -0.19 15.83 12.66
CA PRO A 8 -1.00 16.11 13.85
C PRO A 8 -2.01 17.25 13.68
N ASN A 9 -1.76 18.18 12.76
CA ASN A 9 -2.66 19.30 12.45
C ASN A 9 -3.80 18.92 11.48
N GLY A 10 -3.99 17.64 11.18
CA GLY A 10 -5.03 17.14 10.29
C GLY A 10 -4.72 17.30 8.80
N THR A 11 -3.53 17.81 8.44
CA THR A 11 -3.09 17.83 7.04
C THR A 11 -2.35 16.56 6.67
N PHE A 12 -2.07 16.41 5.38
CA PHE A 12 -1.40 15.24 4.84
C PHE A 12 -0.13 15.67 4.09
N ARG A 13 0.93 14.88 4.25
CA ARG A 13 2.18 15.06 3.53
C ARG A 13 2.41 13.88 2.61
N LYS A 14 2.80 14.14 1.36
CA LYS A 14 3.22 13.09 0.43
C LYS A 14 4.46 12.39 1.00
N ALA A 15 4.44 11.07 1.08
CA ALA A 15 5.60 10.29 1.51
C ALA A 15 6.76 10.45 0.50
N SER A 16 8.00 10.41 0.99
CA SER A 16 9.19 10.54 0.14
C SER A 16 9.34 9.35 -0.82
N SER A 17 9.04 8.14 -0.36
CA SER A 17 9.05 6.93 -1.18
C SER A 17 7.71 6.70 -1.87
N GLN A 18 7.74 6.32 -3.16
CA GLN A 18 6.54 6.07 -3.97
C GLN A 18 6.74 4.89 -4.94
N PRO A 19 7.01 3.66 -4.45
CA PRO A 19 7.41 2.51 -5.27
C PRO A 19 6.22 1.83 -5.98
N TRP A 20 5.21 2.59 -6.40
CA TRP A 20 3.94 2.03 -6.88
C TRP A 20 3.93 1.67 -8.36
N SER A 21 4.89 2.15 -9.14
CA SER A 21 4.87 2.03 -10.60
C SER A 21 4.85 0.58 -11.07
N SER A 22 5.53 -0.33 -10.38
CA SER A 22 5.53 -1.78 -10.68
C SER A 22 4.24 -2.51 -10.30
N HIS A 23 3.35 -1.85 -9.54
CA HIS A 23 2.08 -2.41 -9.08
C HIS A 23 0.86 -1.70 -9.69
N ALA A 24 1.06 -0.91 -10.75
CA ALA A 24 0.01 -0.08 -11.33
C ALA A 24 -1.22 -0.87 -11.83
N ASP A 25 -1.01 -2.13 -12.23
CA ASP A 25 -2.06 -3.00 -12.78
C ASP A 25 -2.71 -3.91 -11.71
N ARG A 26 -2.40 -3.71 -10.42
CA ARG A 26 -2.92 -4.53 -9.32
C ARG A 26 -4.09 -3.83 -8.65
N GLU A 27 -5.08 -4.61 -8.20
CA GLU A 27 -6.14 -4.12 -7.33
C GLU A 27 -5.71 -4.29 -5.87
N ASP A 28 -5.71 -3.19 -5.12
CA ASP A 28 -5.36 -3.16 -3.70
C ASP A 28 -6.63 -3.36 -2.85
N LEU A 29 -6.64 -4.38 -1.99
CA LEU A 29 -7.77 -4.77 -1.15
C LEU A 29 -7.65 -4.30 0.30
N GLY A 30 -6.45 -3.95 0.74
CA GLY A 30 -6.21 -3.46 2.11
C GLY A 30 -4.76 -3.04 2.34
N ALA A 31 -4.54 -2.30 3.42
CA ALA A 31 -3.21 -1.85 3.83
C ALA A 31 -3.06 -1.85 5.35
N LEU A 32 -1.85 -2.14 5.84
CA LEU A 32 -1.52 -2.18 7.27
C LEU A 32 -0.12 -1.60 7.50
N PHE A 33 0.01 -0.73 8.51
CA PHE A 33 1.31 -0.31 9.03
C PHE A 33 1.68 -1.13 10.26
N PHE A 34 2.87 -1.73 10.26
CA PHE A 34 3.44 -2.46 11.40
C PHE A 34 4.96 -2.59 11.24
N ASP A 35 5.67 -2.90 12.31
CA ASP A 35 7.11 -3.17 12.28
C ASP A 35 7.33 -4.64 11.87
N ALA A 36 7.73 -4.87 10.62
CA ALA A 36 7.83 -6.20 10.04
C ALA A 36 9.20 -6.85 10.25
N ASP A 37 10.27 -6.05 10.36
CA ASP A 37 11.64 -6.53 10.48
C ASP A 37 12.30 -6.27 11.85
N GLY A 38 11.64 -5.52 12.73
CA GLY A 38 12.04 -5.28 14.11
C GLY A 38 12.99 -4.09 14.27
N ASP A 39 13.09 -3.19 13.30
CA ASP A 39 13.95 -2.00 13.38
C ASP A 39 13.28 -0.78 14.05
N GLY A 40 11.98 -0.88 14.32
CA GLY A 40 11.21 0.11 15.05
C GLY A 40 10.58 1.20 14.19
N ASP A 41 10.72 1.17 12.86
CA ASP A 41 9.88 1.99 11.97
C ASP A 41 8.69 1.21 11.36
N PRO A 42 7.54 1.88 11.13
CA PRO A 42 6.39 1.18 10.56
C PRO A 42 6.59 0.90 9.06
N ASP A 43 6.69 -0.38 8.72
CA ASP A 43 6.57 -0.86 7.36
C ASP A 43 5.13 -0.77 6.86
N LEU A 44 4.97 -0.64 5.54
CA LEU A 44 3.67 -0.65 4.87
C LEU A 44 3.46 -1.94 4.08
N PHE A 45 2.51 -2.76 4.51
CA PHE A 45 2.01 -3.89 3.74
C PHE A 45 0.73 -3.51 3.00
N VAL A 46 0.69 -3.82 1.69
CA VAL A 46 -0.49 -3.63 0.83
C VAL A 46 -0.90 -5.00 0.29
N ALA A 47 -2.11 -5.43 0.65
CA ALA A 47 -2.69 -6.67 0.16
C ALA A 47 -3.29 -6.42 -1.22
N SER A 48 -2.69 -6.99 -2.27
CA SER A 48 -3.31 -7.00 -3.60
C SER A 48 -4.13 -8.28 -3.80
N GLY A 49 -5.22 -8.18 -4.54
CA GLY A 49 -6.00 -9.33 -4.95
C GLY A 49 -6.60 -9.14 -6.33
N SER A 50 -7.30 -10.17 -6.79
CA SER A 50 -8.09 -10.17 -8.02
C SER A 50 -9.18 -11.22 -7.85
N ASN A 51 -10.32 -11.03 -8.50
CA ASN A 51 -11.30 -12.09 -8.67
C ASN A 51 -11.18 -12.63 -10.10
N GLU A 52 -10.32 -13.64 -10.29
CA GLU A 52 -10.20 -14.29 -11.59
C GLU A 52 -11.28 -15.36 -11.73
N VAL A 53 -12.22 -15.12 -12.66
CA VAL A 53 -13.17 -16.13 -13.10
C VAL A 53 -12.61 -16.77 -14.35
N ASP A 54 -12.18 -18.02 -14.23
CA ASP A 54 -11.71 -18.78 -15.38
C ASP A 54 -12.93 -19.21 -16.22
N LEU A 55 -13.11 -18.58 -17.37
CA LEU A 55 -14.25 -18.82 -18.27
C LEU A 55 -13.94 -19.87 -19.36
N THR A 56 -12.89 -20.68 -19.18
CA THR A 56 -12.58 -21.75 -20.15
C THR A 56 -13.68 -22.83 -20.11
N PRO A 57 -14.35 -23.12 -21.25
CA PRO A 57 -15.32 -24.20 -21.35
C PRO A 57 -14.71 -25.60 -21.22
#